data_AF-A0A453G947-F1
#
_entry.id   AF-A0A453G947-F1
#
_cell.length_a   1.000
_cell.length_b   1.000
_cell.length_c   1.000
_cell.angle_alpha   90.00
_cell.angle_beta   90.00
_cell.angle_gamma   90.00
#
_symmetry.space_group_name_H-M   'P 1'
#
loop_
_entity.id
_entity.type
_entity.pdbx_description
1 polymer ?
#
loop_
_entity_poly.entity_id
_entity_poly.type
_entity_poly.pdbx_seq_one_letter_code
_entity_poly.pdbx_strand_id
1 'polypeptide(L)'
;MERRMKLLREDSELQKLHKKFVLGNILQESEFWATRKNLLDDETNKASKQKPGFKSAMLADVRPSADGQTNKVTFSLTTEIIHQIFAEKPAVHRAFLDYVPKKLSEKDFWTKYCRAEYLLRTKNTLAAKAEAADDEELAMFLKNDDILAKEAKLKIKRVDPTLDMEADAGDDYIHLPDHGILRDGSRETADIDSELARRTLSQDLNRHAAVVLEGRSTDIESTDTKTVAEALARSKKEPPPSSAADDASHERLVKVARMTEIEDLQAPRSLPYAPLCIKDPREYFDSQQANALRPLGSNDGRKARSCSLSTDDAFRHLMDQISSVKMNCPVVQSDVALKVLNELNEGISRSRRLNLKNPQDSLLGRLPHRTRDELMDHWTAIQELLRHFWSSYPITTAVLSNKVQRLKEAMTQIYQKLQDIKESAQPDVRHEISQLVKPMTQALD
;
A
#
# COMPACT_ATOMS: atom_id res chain seq x y z
N MET A 1 -14.52 13.43 9.39
CA MET A 1 -15.61 12.58 9.94
C MET A 1 -16.02 11.49 8.96
N GLU A 2 -16.24 11.79 7.69
CA GLU A 2 -16.69 10.81 6.67
C GLU A 2 -15.83 9.53 6.61
N ARG A 3 -14.50 9.65 6.69
CA ARG A 3 -13.58 8.50 6.72
C ARG A 3 -13.79 7.56 7.92
N ARG A 4 -14.04 8.14 9.10
CA ARG A 4 -14.33 7.40 10.33
C ARG A 4 -15.65 6.63 10.17
N MET A 5 -16.66 7.28 9.59
CA MET A 5 -17.96 6.64 9.33
C MET A 5 -17.88 5.54 8.28
N LYS A 6 -17.02 5.68 7.26
CA LYS A 6 -16.77 4.63 6.26
C LYS A 6 -16.14 3.40 6.91
N LEU A 7 -15.08 3.59 7.72
CA LEU A 7 -14.42 2.49 8.42
C LEU A 7 -15.38 1.76 9.38
N LEU A 8 -16.22 2.51 10.12
CA LEU A 8 -17.24 1.93 10.99
C LEU A 8 -18.37 1.20 10.24
N ARG A 9 -18.51 1.40 8.93
CA ARG A 9 -19.47 0.67 8.10
C ARG A 9 -18.88 -0.64 7.57
N GLU A 10 -17.58 -0.64 7.30
CA GLU A 10 -16.86 -1.80 6.77
C GLU A 10 -16.53 -2.82 7.87
N ASP A 11 -16.19 -2.35 9.07
CA ASP A 11 -15.86 -3.19 10.22
C ASP A 11 -16.98 -3.16 11.29
N SER A 12 -17.75 -4.25 11.36
CA SER A 12 -18.88 -4.40 12.29
C SER A 12 -18.43 -4.53 13.75
N GLU A 13 -17.26 -5.13 14.02
CA GLU A 13 -16.71 -5.27 15.36
C GLU A 13 -16.21 -3.92 15.88
N LEU A 14 -15.52 -3.15 15.03
CA LEU A 14 -15.13 -1.78 15.36
C LEU A 14 -16.35 -0.89 15.63
N GLN A 15 -17.45 -1.09 14.89
CA GLN A 15 -18.69 -0.37 15.14
C GLN A 15 -19.29 -0.69 16.51
N LYS A 16 -19.29 -1.97 16.93
CA LYS A 16 -19.76 -2.38 18.26
C LYS A 16 -18.89 -1.73 19.35
N LEU A 17 -17.57 -1.72 19.18
CA LEU A 17 -16.64 -1.08 20.13
C LEU A 17 -16.88 0.44 20.22
N HIS A 18 -17.04 1.12 19.07
CA HIS A 18 -17.34 2.56 19.03
C HIS A 18 -18.63 2.88 19.78
N LYS A 19 -19.70 2.10 19.55
CA LYS A 19 -20.96 2.23 20.28
C LYS A 19 -20.77 1.99 21.78
N LYS A 20 -20.02 0.97 22.18
CA LYS A 20 -19.82 0.62 23.59
C LYS A 20 -19.00 1.66 24.36
N PHE A 21 -17.94 2.20 23.76
CA PHE A 21 -17.00 3.09 24.44
C PHE A 21 -17.30 4.58 24.28
N VAL A 22 -17.68 5.02 23.08
CA VAL A 22 -17.94 6.43 22.81
C VAL A 22 -19.37 6.80 23.20
N LEU A 23 -20.38 6.04 22.76
CA LEU A 23 -21.77 6.31 23.20
C LEU A 23 -21.97 5.98 24.69
N GLY A 24 -21.17 5.05 25.22
CA GLY A 24 -21.11 4.75 26.65
C GLY A 24 -20.40 5.81 27.51
N ASN A 25 -19.91 6.91 26.93
CA ASN A 25 -19.17 8.00 27.60
C ASN A 25 -17.89 7.57 28.36
N ILE A 26 -17.37 6.37 28.09
CA ILE A 26 -16.14 5.86 28.70
C ILE A 26 -14.92 6.57 28.10
N LEU A 27 -14.91 6.74 26.77
CA LEU A 27 -13.86 7.39 26.00
C LEU A 27 -14.44 8.52 25.15
N GLN A 28 -13.64 9.58 24.93
CA GLN A 28 -13.98 10.60 23.94
C GLN A 28 -13.70 10.10 22.51
N GLU A 29 -14.39 10.68 21.52
CA GLU A 29 -14.19 10.39 20.10
C GLU A 29 -12.72 10.60 19.68
N SER A 30 -12.08 11.66 20.17
CA SER A 30 -10.66 11.93 19.93
C SER A 30 -9.75 10.83 20.48
N GLU A 31 -10.03 10.36 21.70
CA GLU A 31 -9.25 9.33 22.41
C GLU A 31 -9.38 7.96 21.73
N PHE A 32 -10.58 7.62 21.25
CA PHE A 32 -10.85 6.36 20.54
C PHE A 32 -10.10 6.25 19.21
N TRP A 33 -10.06 7.35 18.44
CA TRP A 33 -9.37 7.38 17.14
C TRP A 33 -7.86 7.61 17.25
N ALA A 34 -7.37 8.21 18.33
CA ALA A 34 -5.93 8.44 18.54
C ALA A 34 -5.12 7.13 18.53
N THR A 35 -5.65 6.06 19.13
CA THR A 35 -5.00 4.74 19.15
C THR A 35 -5.09 3.97 17.83
N ARG A 36 -5.91 4.46 16.90
CA ARG A 36 -6.26 3.83 15.61
C ARG A 36 -5.85 4.67 14.40
N LYS A 37 -4.91 5.59 14.59
CA LYS A 37 -4.40 6.43 13.50
C LYS A 37 -3.88 5.59 12.33
N ASN A 38 -3.18 4.49 12.61
CA ASN A 38 -2.67 3.57 11.58
C ASN A 38 -3.78 3.01 10.69
N LEU A 39 -4.97 2.71 11.22
CA LEU A 39 -6.09 2.22 10.40
C LEU A 39 -6.64 3.30 9.47
N LEU A 40 -6.64 4.55 9.93
CA LEU A 40 -7.01 5.69 9.09
C LEU A 40 -5.95 5.97 8.03
N ASP A 41 -4.67 5.83 8.38
CA ASP A 41 -3.54 6.01 7.47
C ASP A 41 -3.47 4.86 6.44
N ASP A 42 -3.81 3.63 6.83
CA ASP A 42 -3.91 2.49 5.91
C ASP A 42 -5.04 2.67 4.90
N GLU A 43 -6.19 3.20 5.31
CA GLU A 43 -7.25 3.60 4.35
C GLU A 43 -6.76 4.69 3.38
N THR A 44 -5.91 5.61 3.83
CA THR A 44 -5.28 6.58 2.91
C THR A 44 -4.26 5.94 1.98
N ASN A 45 -3.57 4.89 2.42
CA ASN A 45 -2.64 4.13 1.59
C ASN A 45 -3.38 3.22 0.60
N LYS A 46 -4.55 2.69 0.98
CA LYS A 46 -5.43 1.88 0.12
C LYS A 46 -6.15 2.71 -0.94
N ALA A 47 -6.52 3.96 -0.63
CA ALA A 47 -6.91 4.92 -1.66
C ALA A 47 -5.69 5.11 -2.59
N SER A 48 -5.76 4.51 -3.77
CA SER A 48 -4.58 4.04 -4.49
C SER A 48 -3.55 5.16 -4.74
N LYS A 49 -2.36 5.01 -4.14
CA LYS A 49 -1.17 5.78 -4.56
C LYS A 49 -0.84 5.52 -6.05
N GLN A 50 -1.29 4.39 -6.58
CA GLN A 50 -1.20 4.06 -7.99
C GLN A 50 -2.35 4.72 -8.76
N LYS A 51 -2.01 5.61 -9.68
CA LYS A 51 -2.96 6.24 -10.59
C LYS A 51 -3.38 5.20 -11.64
N PRO A 52 -4.68 5.05 -11.94
CA PRO A 52 -5.12 4.31 -13.11
C PRO A 52 -4.51 4.98 -14.37
N GLY A 53 -3.71 4.24 -15.12
CA GLY A 53 -3.16 4.69 -16.39
C GLY A 53 -4.19 4.68 -17.51
N PHE A 54 -3.87 5.31 -18.64
CA PHE A 54 -4.63 5.10 -19.87
C PHE A 54 -4.44 3.66 -20.38
N LYS A 55 -5.41 3.15 -21.13
CA LYS A 55 -5.29 1.83 -21.78
C LYS A 55 -4.17 1.90 -22.83
N SER A 56 -3.45 0.79 -23.00
CA SER A 56 -2.37 0.67 -23.99
C SER A 56 -2.86 0.62 -25.44
N ALA A 57 -4.17 0.46 -25.65
CA ALA A 57 -4.77 0.47 -26.98
C ALA A 57 -4.83 1.91 -27.51
N MET A 58 -4.25 2.16 -28.67
CA MET A 58 -4.34 3.45 -29.36
C MET A 58 -5.77 3.67 -29.87
N LEU A 59 -6.17 4.93 -30.05
CA LEU A 59 -7.49 5.28 -30.61
C LEU A 59 -7.78 4.67 -32.00
N ALA A 60 -6.76 4.15 -32.69
CA ALA A 60 -6.90 3.38 -33.92
C ALA A 60 -7.74 2.08 -33.77
N ASP A 61 -7.92 1.59 -32.54
CA ASP A 61 -8.74 0.41 -32.21
C ASP A 61 -10.23 0.74 -31.99
N VAL A 62 -10.62 2.02 -31.95
CA VAL A 62 -12.04 2.42 -32.00
C VAL A 62 -12.52 2.22 -33.44
N ARG A 63 -12.82 0.96 -33.78
CA ARG A 63 -13.24 0.60 -35.13
C ARG A 63 -14.67 1.10 -35.38
N PRO A 64 -14.92 1.79 -36.51
CA PRO A 64 -16.27 2.03 -36.96
C PRO A 64 -16.99 0.69 -37.19
N SER A 65 -18.13 0.50 -36.55
CA SER A 65 -19.01 -0.63 -36.83
C SER A 65 -20.00 -0.20 -37.91
N ALA A 66 -19.83 -0.76 -39.11
CA ALA A 66 -20.75 -0.58 -40.21
C ALA A 66 -21.81 -1.69 -40.16
N ASP A 67 -23.07 -1.31 -40.03
CA ASP A 67 -24.18 -2.24 -40.18
C ASP A 67 -24.41 -2.47 -41.68
N GLY A 68 -24.30 -3.70 -42.17
CA GLY A 68 -24.35 -4.01 -43.60
C GLY A 68 -25.70 -3.72 -44.27
N GLN A 69 -26.76 -3.46 -43.50
CA GLN A 69 -28.12 -3.21 -44.01
C GLN A 69 -28.46 -1.73 -44.22
N THR A 70 -27.85 -0.83 -43.46
CA THR A 70 -28.04 0.61 -43.62
C THR A 70 -26.64 1.19 -43.68
N ASN A 71 -26.27 1.94 -44.72
CA ASN A 71 -24.94 2.54 -44.91
C ASN A 71 -24.59 3.60 -43.81
N LYS A 72 -24.84 3.29 -42.55
CA LYS A 72 -24.66 4.07 -41.34
C LYS A 72 -23.46 3.49 -40.61
N VAL A 73 -22.45 4.33 -40.47
CA VAL A 73 -21.27 4.03 -39.68
C VAL A 73 -21.53 4.45 -38.25
N THR A 74 -21.47 3.52 -37.31
CA THR A 74 -21.67 3.79 -35.88
C THR A 74 -20.34 3.80 -35.13
N PHE A 75 -20.15 4.80 -34.27
CA PHE A 75 -19.00 4.91 -33.37
C PHE A 75 -19.50 4.89 -31.92
N SER A 76 -18.95 3.99 -31.09
CA SER A 76 -19.27 3.89 -29.67
C SER A 76 -18.22 4.64 -28.84
N LEU A 77 -18.46 5.93 -28.58
CA LEU A 77 -17.59 6.74 -27.72
C LEU A 77 -17.99 6.56 -26.26
N THR A 78 -17.18 5.85 -25.48
CA THR A 78 -17.28 5.83 -24.02
C THR A 78 -16.58 7.05 -23.42
N THR A 79 -16.92 7.41 -22.18
CA THR A 79 -16.27 8.51 -21.46
C THR A 79 -14.74 8.32 -21.37
N GLU A 80 -14.27 7.09 -21.18
CA GLU A 80 -12.85 6.75 -21.20
C GLU A 80 -12.18 7.06 -22.55
N ILE A 81 -12.83 6.72 -23.66
CA ILE A 81 -12.33 7.00 -25.02
C ILE A 81 -12.27 8.52 -25.24
N ILE A 82 -13.28 9.26 -24.78
CA ILE A 82 -13.30 10.73 -24.87
C ILE A 82 -12.13 11.34 -24.08
N HIS A 83 -11.84 10.82 -22.89
CA HIS A 83 -10.71 11.30 -22.08
C HIS A 83 -9.37 11.04 -22.79
N GLN A 84 -9.25 9.88 -23.43
CA GLN A 84 -8.07 9.54 -24.23
C GLN A 84 -7.95 10.45 -25.46
N ILE A 85 -9.05 10.77 -26.15
CA ILE A 85 -9.07 11.74 -27.27
C ILE A 85 -8.59 13.12 -26.82
N PHE A 86 -9.09 13.63 -25.69
CA PHE A 86 -8.65 14.93 -25.17
C PHE A 86 -7.17 14.94 -24.77
N ALA A 87 -6.66 13.81 -24.30
CA ALA A 87 -5.24 13.66 -24.01
C ALA A 87 -4.42 13.61 -25.31
N GLU A 88 -4.76 12.76 -26.28
CA GLU A 88 -3.98 12.54 -27.51
C GLU A 88 -4.05 13.73 -28.50
N LYS A 89 -5.20 14.42 -28.59
CA LYS A 89 -5.46 15.52 -29.53
C LYS A 89 -5.89 16.80 -28.79
N PRO A 90 -4.94 17.61 -28.29
CA PRO A 90 -5.25 18.83 -27.56
C PRO A 90 -6.02 19.88 -28.38
N ALA A 91 -5.92 19.89 -29.72
CA ALA A 91 -6.76 20.73 -30.56
C ALA A 91 -8.26 20.42 -30.39
N VAL A 92 -8.63 19.13 -30.34
CA VAL A 92 -10.01 18.67 -30.12
C VAL A 92 -10.50 19.07 -28.74
N HIS A 93 -9.64 18.94 -27.72
CA HIS A 93 -9.94 19.36 -26.35
C HIS A 93 -10.22 20.86 -26.24
N ARG A 94 -9.43 21.71 -26.92
CA ARG A 94 -9.68 23.16 -26.98
C ARG A 94 -10.99 23.48 -27.71
N ALA A 95 -11.21 22.87 -28.88
CA ALA A 95 -12.43 23.07 -29.65
C ALA A 95 -13.68 22.66 -28.86
N PHE A 96 -13.61 21.59 -28.08
CA PHE A 96 -14.71 21.16 -27.21
C PHE A 96 -15.07 22.23 -26.17
N LEU A 97 -14.06 22.84 -25.51
CA LEU A 97 -14.28 23.90 -24.51
C LEU A 97 -14.83 25.21 -25.11
N ASP A 98 -14.47 25.53 -26.35
CA ASP A 98 -14.85 26.78 -27.00
C ASP A 98 -16.25 26.70 -27.64
N TYR A 99 -16.58 25.55 -28.26
CA TYR A 99 -17.80 25.38 -29.07
C TYR A 99 -18.95 24.67 -28.33
N VAL A 100 -18.65 23.81 -27.35
CA VAL A 100 -19.69 23.09 -26.59
C VAL A 100 -19.84 23.73 -25.20
N PRO A 101 -21.04 24.17 -24.77
CA PRO A 101 -22.35 24.07 -25.42
C PRO A 101 -22.75 25.30 -26.26
N LYS A 102 -21.85 26.28 -26.44
CA LYS A 102 -22.22 27.64 -26.89
C LYS A 102 -22.65 27.72 -28.37
N LYS A 103 -22.07 26.89 -29.24
CA LYS A 103 -22.28 26.89 -30.70
C LYS A 103 -22.86 25.57 -31.22
N LEU A 104 -22.49 24.45 -30.61
CA LEU A 104 -22.94 23.11 -31.01
C LEU A 104 -23.38 22.26 -29.81
N SER A 105 -24.26 21.30 -30.07
CA SER A 105 -24.54 20.22 -29.12
C SER A 105 -23.37 19.24 -29.06
N GLU A 106 -23.18 18.59 -27.91
CA GLU A 106 -22.13 17.57 -27.75
C GLU A 106 -22.25 16.45 -28.79
N LYS A 107 -23.49 16.04 -29.10
CA LYS A 107 -23.77 14.99 -30.08
C LYS A 107 -23.33 15.40 -31.49
N ASP A 108 -23.60 16.64 -31.87
CA ASP A 108 -23.23 17.14 -33.20
C ASP A 108 -21.71 17.32 -33.31
N PHE A 109 -21.06 17.81 -32.26
CA PHE A 109 -19.60 17.92 -32.18
C PHE A 109 -18.92 16.57 -32.40
N TRP A 110 -19.33 15.52 -31.66
CA TRP A 110 -18.75 14.19 -31.82
C TRP A 110 -19.08 13.54 -33.17
N THR A 111 -20.25 13.83 -33.76
CA THR A 111 -20.61 13.34 -35.09
C THR A 111 -19.70 13.93 -36.16
N LYS A 112 -19.43 15.25 -36.10
CA LYS A 112 -18.47 15.92 -37.00
C LYS A 112 -17.05 15.41 -36.79
N TYR A 113 -16.61 15.25 -35.55
CA TYR A 113 -15.30 14.68 -35.23
C TYR A 113 -15.13 13.26 -35.80
N CYS A 114 -16.11 12.37 -35.59
CA CYS A 114 -16.06 11.00 -36.13
C CYS A 114 -16.02 10.98 -37.66
N ARG A 115 -16.71 11.92 -38.32
CA ARG A 115 -16.69 12.07 -39.78
C ARG A 115 -15.32 12.53 -40.29
N ALA A 116 -14.70 13.52 -39.65
CA ALA A 116 -13.33 13.94 -39.95
C ALA A 116 -12.31 12.79 -39.77
N GLU A 117 -12.39 12.07 -38.64
CA GLU A 117 -11.50 10.93 -38.36
C GLU A 117 -11.67 9.79 -39.37
N TYR A 118 -12.91 9.51 -39.78
CA TYR A 118 -13.19 8.50 -40.80
C TYR A 118 -12.55 8.86 -42.15
N LEU A 119 -12.61 10.13 -42.56
CA LEU A 119 -12.00 10.62 -43.79
C LEU A 119 -10.47 10.54 -43.75
N LEU A 120 -9.86 10.92 -42.60
CA LEU A 120 -8.41 10.79 -42.36
C LEU A 120 -7.95 9.33 -42.43
N ARG A 121 -8.73 8.41 -41.84
CA ARG A 121 -8.40 6.97 -41.80
C ARG A 121 -8.53 6.31 -43.17
N THR A 122 -9.51 6.71 -43.97
CA THR A 122 -9.77 6.15 -45.32
C THR A 122 -8.82 6.72 -46.37
N LYS A 123 -7.87 7.60 -45.98
CA LYS A 123 -6.89 8.27 -46.86
C LYS A 123 -7.55 9.04 -48.01
N ASN A 124 -8.82 9.44 -47.88
CA ASN A 124 -9.54 10.19 -48.89
C ASN A 124 -9.28 11.70 -48.70
N THR A 125 -8.04 12.10 -48.99
CA THR A 125 -7.52 13.46 -48.80
C THR A 125 -8.29 14.50 -49.61
N LEU A 126 -8.76 14.15 -50.80
CA LEU A 126 -9.55 15.02 -51.67
C LEU A 126 -10.95 15.28 -51.10
N ALA A 127 -11.63 14.25 -50.60
CA ALA A 127 -12.93 14.43 -49.93
C ALA A 127 -12.79 15.21 -48.61
N ALA A 128 -11.70 14.98 -47.87
CA ALA A 128 -11.42 15.74 -46.64
C ALA A 128 -11.20 17.24 -46.93
N LYS A 129 -10.47 17.59 -48.00
CA LYS A 129 -10.27 19.00 -48.40
C LYS A 129 -11.56 19.66 -48.88
N ALA A 130 -12.39 18.96 -49.66
CA ALA A 130 -13.68 19.48 -50.11
C ALA A 130 -14.64 19.72 -48.92
N GLU A 131 -14.73 18.76 -48.00
CA GLU A 131 -15.62 18.89 -46.84
C GLU A 131 -15.12 19.93 -45.83
N ALA A 132 -13.81 20.13 -45.71
CA ALA A 132 -13.22 21.22 -44.93
C ALA A 132 -13.47 22.61 -45.55
N ALA A 133 -13.63 22.70 -46.87
CA ALA A 133 -13.98 23.95 -47.52
C ALA A 133 -15.46 24.31 -47.28
N ASP A 134 -16.32 23.31 -47.13
CA ASP A 134 -17.76 23.47 -46.91
C ASP A 134 -18.14 23.65 -45.43
N ASP A 135 -17.39 23.04 -44.49
CA ASP A 135 -17.64 23.11 -43.05
C ASP A 135 -16.40 23.62 -42.28
N GLU A 136 -16.42 24.91 -41.93
CA GLU A 136 -15.35 25.57 -41.16
C GLU A 136 -15.09 24.87 -39.80
N GLU A 137 -16.12 24.24 -39.22
CA GLU A 137 -15.99 23.52 -37.95
C GLU A 137 -15.33 22.15 -38.13
N LEU A 138 -15.53 21.51 -39.28
CA LEU A 138 -14.84 20.28 -39.66
C LEU A 138 -13.38 20.55 -40.03
N ALA A 139 -13.11 21.67 -40.68
CA ALA A 139 -11.77 22.10 -41.06
C ALA A 139 -10.83 22.22 -39.85
N MET A 140 -11.35 22.54 -38.66
CA MET A 140 -10.55 22.62 -37.43
C MET A 140 -9.94 21.28 -37.02
N PHE A 141 -10.66 20.17 -37.22
CA PHE A 141 -10.16 18.83 -36.88
C PHE A 141 -9.13 18.29 -37.89
N LEU A 142 -9.12 18.88 -39.10
CA LEU A 142 -8.24 18.50 -40.20
C LEU A 142 -6.97 19.37 -40.28
N LYS A 143 -6.85 20.40 -39.43
CA LYS A 143 -5.65 21.25 -39.32
C LYS A 143 -4.60 20.62 -38.41
N ASN A 144 -3.33 20.96 -38.67
CA ASN A 144 -2.20 20.52 -37.85
C ASN A 144 -2.38 21.02 -36.40
N ASP A 145 -2.01 20.16 -35.45
CA ASP A 145 -2.17 20.48 -34.03
C ASP A 145 -1.07 21.47 -33.58
N ASP A 146 -1.33 22.76 -33.80
CA ASP A 146 -0.43 23.87 -33.47
C ASP A 146 0.04 23.84 -32.01
N ILE A 147 -0.76 23.26 -31.11
CA ILE A 147 -0.44 23.12 -29.70
C ILE A 147 0.74 22.16 -29.55
N LEU A 148 0.66 20.97 -30.17
CA LEU A 148 1.75 20.01 -30.14
C LEU A 148 2.99 20.51 -30.88
N ALA A 149 2.81 21.22 -32.00
CA ALA A 149 3.93 21.82 -32.73
C ALA A 149 4.69 22.85 -31.87
N LYS A 150 3.98 23.68 -31.11
CA LYS A 150 4.58 24.63 -30.15
C LYS A 150 5.26 23.90 -28.99
N GLU A 151 4.64 22.85 -28.46
CA GLU A 151 5.20 22.03 -27.38
C GLU A 151 6.50 21.33 -27.82
N ALA A 152 6.51 20.74 -29.01
CA ALA A 152 7.70 20.11 -29.58
C ALA A 152 8.86 21.11 -29.73
N LYS A 153 8.58 22.32 -30.25
CA LYS A 153 9.57 23.41 -30.34
C LYS A 153 10.12 23.81 -28.97
N LEU A 154 9.29 23.83 -27.92
CA LEU A 154 9.73 24.12 -26.56
C LEU A 154 10.59 22.99 -25.98
N LYS A 155 10.23 21.73 -26.23
CA LYS A 155 11.01 20.56 -25.79
C LYS A 155 12.39 20.50 -26.45
N ILE A 156 12.47 20.78 -27.75
CA ILE A 156 13.73 20.86 -28.49
C ILE A 156 14.66 21.92 -27.88
N LYS A 157 14.12 23.08 -27.48
CA LYS A 157 14.90 24.13 -26.80
C LYS A 157 15.38 23.76 -25.39
N ARG A 158 14.79 22.73 -24.75
CA ARG A 158 15.20 22.23 -23.43
C ARG A 158 16.21 21.10 -23.50
N VAL A 159 16.52 20.58 -24.69
CA VAL A 159 17.56 19.56 -24.84
C VAL A 159 18.89 20.16 -24.39
N ASP A 160 19.67 19.37 -23.64
CA ASP A 160 20.92 19.82 -23.07
C ASP A 160 21.92 20.17 -24.20
N PRO A 161 22.44 21.41 -24.25
CA PRO A 161 23.43 21.79 -25.25
C PRO A 161 24.75 21.01 -25.17
N THR A 162 25.03 20.33 -24.04
CA THR A 162 26.21 19.47 -23.90
C THR A 162 25.98 18.05 -24.43
N LEU A 163 24.78 17.74 -24.94
CA LEU A 163 24.53 16.50 -25.66
C LEU A 163 25.25 16.59 -27.01
N ASP A 164 26.33 15.82 -27.14
CA ASP A 164 27.10 15.72 -28.38
C ASP A 164 26.32 14.94 -29.43
N MET A 165 25.62 15.65 -30.32
CA MET A 165 24.93 15.06 -31.47
C MET A 165 25.90 14.68 -32.61
N GLU A 166 27.16 15.12 -32.56
CA GLU A 166 28.18 14.78 -33.57
C GLU A 166 28.74 13.37 -33.35
N ALA A 167 28.68 12.84 -32.12
CA ALA A 167 29.02 11.45 -31.83
C ALA A 167 28.10 10.45 -32.58
N ASP A 168 26.82 10.77 -32.78
CA ASP A 168 25.89 9.96 -33.58
C ASP A 168 26.20 10.03 -35.09
N ALA A 169 26.88 11.09 -35.57
CA ALA A 169 27.26 11.21 -36.97
C ALA A 169 28.32 10.16 -37.41
N GLY A 170 29.00 9.52 -36.44
CA GLY A 170 29.89 8.37 -36.68
C GLY A 170 29.16 7.02 -36.81
N ASP A 171 27.99 6.89 -36.18
CA ASP A 171 27.08 5.72 -36.30
C ASP A 171 26.17 5.84 -37.52
N ASP A 172 26.03 7.06 -38.06
CA ASP A 172 25.47 7.32 -39.37
C ASP A 172 26.42 6.78 -40.46
N TYR A 173 26.17 5.55 -40.89
CA TYR A 173 26.79 4.89 -42.05
C TYR A 173 26.56 5.64 -43.39
N ILE A 174 26.18 6.92 -43.37
CA ILE A 174 25.99 7.83 -44.51
C ILE A 174 27.29 7.98 -45.32
N HIS A 175 28.44 7.76 -44.68
CA HIS A 175 29.77 7.76 -45.31
C HIS A 175 30.07 6.46 -46.08
N LEU A 176 29.28 5.40 -45.93
CA LEU A 176 29.34 4.21 -46.79
C LEU A 176 28.40 4.39 -48.00
N PRO A 177 28.90 4.22 -49.24
CA PRO A 177 28.02 4.11 -50.40
C PRO A 177 27.07 2.92 -50.14
N ASP A 178 25.76 3.13 -50.30
CA ASP A 178 24.64 2.19 -50.03
C ASP A 178 24.07 2.11 -48.60
N HIS A 179 24.56 2.90 -47.64
CA HIS A 179 23.96 2.98 -46.30
C HIS A 179 23.52 4.42 -45.97
N GLY A 180 22.41 4.58 -45.25
CA GLY A 180 21.86 5.90 -44.90
C GLY A 180 21.06 6.61 -46.00
N ILE A 181 20.97 6.07 -47.23
CA ILE A 181 20.05 6.61 -48.25
C ILE A 181 18.63 6.17 -47.87
N LEU A 182 17.77 7.12 -47.51
CA LEU A 182 16.33 6.92 -47.36
C LEU A 182 15.72 6.53 -48.72
N ARG A 183 15.79 5.25 -49.08
CA ARG A 183 14.91 4.66 -50.08
C ARG A 183 13.55 4.47 -49.43
N ASP A 184 12.81 5.56 -49.23
CA ASP A 184 11.36 5.42 -49.26
C ASP A 184 11.05 4.94 -50.68
N GLY A 185 10.47 3.75 -50.83
CA GLY A 185 10.26 3.09 -52.12
C GLY A 185 9.30 3.83 -53.07
N SER A 186 9.04 5.12 -52.82
CA SER A 186 8.20 6.00 -53.60
C SER A 186 9.03 6.75 -54.65
N ARG A 187 8.71 6.53 -55.94
CA ARG A 187 9.22 7.35 -57.05
C ARG A 187 8.52 8.72 -57.15
N GLU A 188 7.60 8.99 -56.23
CA GLU A 188 6.92 10.26 -56.12
C GLU A 188 7.48 10.98 -54.90
N THR A 189 8.19 12.08 -55.12
CA THR A 189 8.29 13.16 -54.14
C THR A 189 6.85 13.59 -53.87
N ALA A 190 6.21 12.99 -52.86
CA ALA A 190 4.93 13.48 -52.39
C ALA A 190 5.13 14.97 -52.13
N ASP A 191 4.36 15.81 -52.84
CA ASP A 191 4.39 17.25 -52.69
C ASP A 191 4.48 17.58 -51.20
N ILE A 192 5.53 18.31 -50.84
CA ILE A 192 5.72 18.89 -49.50
C ILE A 192 4.49 19.76 -49.12
N ASP A 193 3.66 20.11 -50.11
CA ASP A 193 2.43 20.89 -50.05
C ASP A 193 1.15 20.08 -49.81
N SER A 194 1.20 18.78 -49.49
CA SER A 194 0.03 18.14 -48.88
C SER A 194 -0.10 18.57 -47.42
N GLU A 195 -0.57 19.81 -47.22
CA GLU A 195 -0.99 20.49 -45.98
C GLU A 195 -2.07 19.73 -45.16
N LEU A 196 -2.21 18.42 -45.31
CA LEU A 196 -3.16 17.63 -44.54
C LEU A 196 -2.50 17.06 -43.30
N ALA A 197 -3.18 17.28 -42.16
CA ALA A 197 -2.73 17.05 -40.81
C ALA A 197 -2.61 15.59 -40.38
N ARG A 198 -2.01 14.74 -41.22
CA ARG A 198 -1.77 13.35 -40.85
C ARG A 198 -0.40 13.22 -40.23
N ARG A 199 -0.39 12.97 -38.92
CA ARG A 199 0.81 12.58 -38.19
C ARG A 199 1.38 11.30 -38.79
N THR A 200 2.71 11.19 -38.78
CA THR A 200 3.36 9.93 -39.12
C THR A 200 3.11 8.91 -38.00
N LEU A 201 3.23 7.61 -38.32
CA LEU A 201 3.07 6.55 -37.31
C LEU A 201 4.00 6.76 -36.10
N SER A 202 5.24 7.21 -36.33
CA SER A 202 6.19 7.52 -35.27
C SER A 202 5.74 8.69 -34.38
N GLN A 203 5.15 9.73 -34.97
CA GLN A 203 4.59 10.86 -34.22
C GLN A 203 3.39 10.42 -33.37
N ASP A 204 2.51 9.58 -33.90
CA ASP A 204 1.36 9.05 -33.16
C ASP A 204 1.77 8.11 -32.03
N LEU A 205 2.75 7.22 -32.27
CA LEU A 205 3.29 6.31 -31.27
C LEU A 205 3.95 7.09 -30.12
N ASN A 206 4.83 8.04 -30.45
CA ASN A 206 5.50 8.88 -29.45
C ASN A 206 4.50 9.71 -28.65
N ARG A 207 3.45 10.22 -29.31
CA ARG A 207 2.40 10.96 -28.62
C ARG A 207 1.63 10.08 -27.65
N HIS A 208 1.21 8.89 -28.08
CA HIS A 208 0.48 7.96 -27.24
C HIS A 208 1.34 7.51 -26.05
N ALA A 209 2.61 7.17 -26.27
CA ALA A 209 3.55 6.83 -25.21
C ALA A 209 3.69 7.96 -24.17
N ALA A 210 3.81 9.21 -24.62
CA ALA A 210 3.85 10.36 -23.72
C ALA A 210 2.57 10.48 -22.87
N VAL A 211 1.38 10.31 -23.48
CA VAL A 211 0.09 10.35 -22.75
C VAL A 211 -0.01 9.23 -21.71
N VAL A 212 0.44 8.02 -22.06
CA VAL A 212 0.44 6.88 -21.13
C VAL A 212 1.36 7.14 -19.93
N LEU A 213 2.54 7.72 -20.17
CA LEU A 213 3.50 8.07 -19.11
C LEU A 213 3.03 9.26 -18.24
N GLU A 214 2.34 10.24 -18.83
CA GLU A 214 1.72 11.36 -18.10
C GLU A 214 0.60 10.87 -17.15
N GLY A 215 -0.15 9.85 -17.56
CA GLY A 215 -1.21 9.23 -16.76
C GLY A 215 -2.49 10.10 -16.63
N ARG A 216 -3.46 9.61 -15.84
CA ARG A 216 -4.74 10.31 -15.61
C ARG A 216 -4.66 11.23 -14.37
N SER A 217 -5.17 12.46 -14.48
CA SER A 217 -5.36 13.33 -13.31
C SER A 217 -6.46 12.75 -12.40
N THR A 218 -6.15 12.60 -11.11
CA THR A 218 -6.84 11.76 -10.11
C THR A 218 -8.28 12.13 -9.78
N ASP A 219 -8.79 13.26 -10.25
CA ASP A 219 -9.94 13.89 -9.59
C ASP A 219 -11.30 13.63 -10.24
N ILE A 220 -11.41 12.65 -11.13
CA ILE A 220 -12.60 12.57 -11.99
C ILE A 220 -13.03 11.15 -12.31
N GLU A 221 -13.82 10.59 -11.39
CA GLU A 221 -14.86 9.59 -11.69
C GLU A 221 -16.16 10.28 -12.15
N SER A 222 -16.13 11.53 -12.62
CA SER A 222 -17.35 12.15 -13.16
C SER A 222 -17.67 11.61 -14.55
N THR A 223 -18.93 11.29 -14.79
CA THR A 223 -19.50 10.87 -16.07
C THR A 223 -19.52 11.99 -17.12
N ASP A 224 -19.37 13.24 -16.68
CA ASP A 224 -19.58 14.41 -17.53
C ASP A 224 -18.29 14.78 -18.29
N THR A 225 -18.38 14.86 -19.60
CA THR A 225 -17.26 15.15 -20.51
C THR A 225 -16.72 16.58 -20.33
N LYS A 226 -17.59 17.51 -19.92
CA LYS A 226 -17.26 18.92 -19.67
C LYS A 226 -16.39 19.13 -18.44
N THR A 227 -16.75 18.52 -17.31
CA THR A 227 -15.95 18.60 -16.07
C THR A 227 -14.56 17.99 -16.29
N VAL A 228 -14.48 16.93 -17.09
CA VAL A 228 -13.21 16.30 -17.48
C VAL A 228 -12.37 17.22 -18.35
N ALA A 229 -12.97 17.85 -19.35
CA ALA A 229 -12.28 18.81 -20.20
C ALA A 229 -11.75 20.01 -19.38
N GLU A 230 -12.56 20.56 -18.47
CA GLU A 230 -12.13 21.69 -17.64
C GLU A 230 -11.00 21.32 -16.67
N ALA A 231 -11.07 20.15 -16.04
CA ALA A 231 -10.03 19.69 -15.11
C ALA A 231 -8.71 19.36 -15.81
N LEU A 232 -8.76 18.76 -17.01
CA LEU A 232 -7.55 18.54 -17.83
C LEU A 232 -6.91 19.88 -18.22
N ALA A 233 -7.73 20.90 -18.51
CA ALA A 233 -7.23 22.26 -18.80
C ALA A 233 -6.62 22.94 -17.56
N ARG A 234 -7.15 22.69 -16.35
CA ARG A 234 -6.58 23.22 -15.09
C ARG A 234 -5.24 22.57 -14.77
N SER A 235 -5.13 21.25 -14.91
CA SER A 235 -3.89 20.49 -14.73
C SER A 235 -2.77 21.00 -15.65
N LYS A 236 -3.09 21.26 -16.93
CA LYS A 236 -2.10 21.75 -17.91
C LYS A 236 -1.76 23.24 -17.80
N LYS A 237 -2.57 24.04 -17.09
CA LYS A 237 -2.34 25.49 -16.88
C LYS A 237 -1.47 25.79 -15.67
N GLU A 238 -1.17 24.81 -14.83
CA GLU A 238 -0.26 25.00 -13.70
C GLU A 238 1.14 25.31 -14.27
N PRO A 239 1.63 26.55 -14.13
CA PRO A 239 2.89 26.93 -14.74
C PRO A 239 4.02 26.20 -14.02
N PRO A 240 5.07 25.74 -14.73
CA PRO A 240 6.32 25.44 -14.06
C PRO A 240 6.78 26.70 -13.32
N PRO A 241 7.27 26.59 -12.07
CA PRO A 241 7.64 27.74 -11.27
C PRO A 241 8.60 28.65 -12.04
N SER A 242 8.32 29.96 -12.04
CA SER A 242 8.97 30.99 -12.85
C SER A 242 10.39 31.37 -12.38
N SER A 243 11.12 30.45 -11.76
CA SER A 243 12.53 30.61 -11.33
C SER A 243 13.54 29.96 -12.30
N ALA A 244 13.10 29.63 -13.52
CA ALA A 244 13.72 28.67 -14.44
C ALA A 244 15.16 28.96 -14.93
N ALA A 245 15.74 30.15 -14.69
CA ALA A 245 17.10 30.46 -15.16
C ALA A 245 18.19 29.90 -14.23
N ASP A 246 18.09 30.18 -12.93
CA ASP A 246 19.08 29.71 -11.93
C ASP A 246 18.88 28.22 -11.59
N ASP A 247 17.62 27.76 -11.64
CA ASP A 247 17.25 26.37 -11.35
C ASP A 247 17.75 25.41 -12.44
N ALA A 248 17.74 25.82 -13.71
CA ALA A 248 18.22 24.99 -14.81
C ALA A 248 19.75 24.75 -14.77
N SER A 249 20.55 25.70 -14.28
CA SER A 249 21.98 25.46 -14.03
C SER A 249 22.20 24.51 -12.85
N HIS A 250 21.44 24.67 -11.76
CA HIS A 250 21.55 23.82 -10.59
C HIS A 250 21.11 22.38 -10.89
N GLU A 251 19.98 22.21 -11.57
CA GLU A 251 19.46 20.92 -12.01
C GLU A 251 20.45 20.20 -12.94
N ARG A 252 21.09 20.93 -13.87
CA ARG A 252 22.17 20.37 -14.71
C ARG A 252 23.34 19.88 -13.88
N LEU A 253 23.84 20.67 -12.92
CA LEU A 253 24.95 20.26 -12.05
C LEU A 253 24.59 19.03 -11.21
N VAL A 254 23.37 18.96 -10.67
CA VAL A 254 22.88 17.80 -9.91
C VAL A 254 22.78 16.57 -10.81
N LYS A 255 22.31 16.72 -12.06
CA LYS A 255 22.21 15.61 -13.01
C LYS A 255 23.58 15.08 -13.42
N VAL A 256 24.53 15.98 -13.71
CA VAL A 256 25.92 15.61 -14.02
C VAL A 256 26.53 14.84 -12.84
N ALA A 257 26.41 15.37 -11.61
CA ALA A 257 26.91 14.69 -10.42
C ALA A 257 26.35 13.26 -10.29
N ARG A 258 25.03 13.09 -10.44
CA ARG A 258 24.38 11.77 -10.42
C ARG A 258 24.83 10.82 -11.53
N MET A 259 25.06 11.33 -12.74
CA MET A 259 25.52 10.51 -13.87
C MET A 259 27.00 10.11 -13.74
N THR A 260 27.80 10.94 -13.07
CA THR A 260 29.23 10.69 -12.84
C THR A 260 29.52 9.89 -11.56
N GLU A 261 28.53 9.72 -10.68
CA GLU A 261 28.66 8.92 -9.47
C GLU A 261 28.79 7.42 -9.83
N ILE A 262 29.91 6.80 -9.43
CA ILE A 262 30.15 5.36 -9.58
C ILE A 262 29.99 4.72 -8.21
N GLU A 263 29.00 3.83 -8.06
CA GLU A 263 28.65 3.21 -6.78
C GLU A 263 29.86 2.50 -6.12
N ASP A 264 30.72 1.86 -6.92
CA ASP A 264 31.90 1.14 -6.45
C ASP A 264 33.02 2.05 -5.90
N LEU A 265 33.08 3.31 -6.32
CA LEU A 265 34.06 4.30 -5.84
C LEU A 265 33.52 5.11 -4.64
N GLN A 266 32.27 4.89 -4.23
CA GLN A 266 31.72 5.54 -3.05
C GLN A 266 32.35 4.96 -1.78
N ALA A 267 32.54 5.81 -0.77
CA ALA A 267 32.89 5.32 0.56
C ALA A 267 31.83 4.28 1.00
N PRO A 268 32.25 3.15 1.64
CA PRO A 268 31.30 2.20 2.16
C PRO A 268 30.25 2.94 2.99
N ARG A 269 28.96 2.75 2.65
CA ARG A 269 27.86 3.42 3.35
C ARG A 269 27.93 3.02 4.82
N SER A 270 28.51 3.88 5.66
CA SER A 270 28.50 3.71 7.09
C SER A 270 27.06 3.87 7.52
N LEU A 271 26.36 2.75 7.67
CA LEU A 271 25.03 2.76 8.27
C LEU A 271 25.16 3.45 9.64
N PRO A 272 24.23 4.34 10.03
CA PRO A 272 24.32 5.12 11.26
C PRO A 272 23.99 4.26 12.48
N TYR A 273 24.57 3.07 12.58
CA TYR A 273 24.43 2.18 13.70
C TYR A 273 25.65 2.35 14.60
N ALA A 274 25.41 2.73 15.85
CA ALA A 274 26.44 2.66 16.87
C ALA A 274 26.84 1.19 17.05
N PRO A 275 28.12 0.81 16.86
CA PRO A 275 28.54 -0.57 17.09
C PRO A 275 28.32 -0.93 18.56
N LEU A 276 27.58 -2.01 18.81
CA LEU A 276 27.30 -2.48 20.16
C LEU A 276 28.55 -3.16 20.74
N CYS A 277 29.34 -2.41 21.52
CA CYS A 277 30.48 -2.97 22.25
C CYS A 277 30.01 -3.52 23.61
N ILE A 278 29.70 -4.81 23.66
CA ILE A 278 29.42 -5.52 24.91
C ILE A 278 30.73 -5.62 25.71
N LYS A 279 30.75 -5.07 26.94
CA LYS A 279 31.95 -5.03 27.79
C LYS A 279 32.38 -6.42 28.26
N ASP A 280 31.46 -7.18 28.86
CA ASP A 280 31.69 -8.57 29.27
C ASP A 280 30.49 -9.44 28.87
N PRO A 281 30.64 -10.31 27.86
CA PRO A 281 29.58 -11.24 27.47
C PRO A 281 29.18 -12.22 28.59
N ARG A 282 30.04 -12.46 29.59
CA ARG A 282 29.79 -13.41 30.68
C ARG A 282 28.67 -12.94 31.61
N GLU A 283 28.57 -11.65 31.88
CA GLU A 283 27.51 -11.08 32.72
C GLU A 283 26.10 -11.39 32.18
N TYR A 284 25.95 -11.45 30.84
CA TYR A 284 24.69 -11.85 30.21
C TYR A 284 24.34 -13.32 30.54
N PHE A 285 25.30 -14.24 30.46
CA PHE A 285 25.05 -15.65 30.72
C PHE A 285 24.89 -15.97 32.22
N ASP A 286 25.66 -15.29 33.07
CA ASP A 286 25.61 -15.47 34.53
C ASP A 286 24.29 -14.94 35.13
N SER A 287 23.76 -13.82 34.61
CA SER A 287 22.46 -13.29 35.03
C SER A 287 21.29 -14.17 34.60
N GLN A 288 21.36 -14.82 33.44
CA GLN A 288 20.36 -15.79 33.00
C GLN A 288 20.37 -17.04 33.90
N GLN A 289 21.54 -17.55 34.29
CA GLN A 289 21.64 -18.67 35.22
C GLN A 289 21.11 -18.31 36.62
N ALA A 290 21.40 -17.12 37.12
CA ALA A 290 20.88 -16.65 38.40
C ALA A 290 19.34 -16.54 38.42
N ASN A 291 18.71 -16.21 37.28
CA ASN A 291 17.24 -16.21 37.15
C ASN A 291 16.66 -17.61 36.94
N ALA A 292 17.33 -18.49 36.20
CA ALA A 292 16.89 -19.88 36.00
C ALA A 292 16.91 -20.71 37.30
N LEU A 293 17.81 -20.38 38.23
CA LEU A 293 17.91 -21.02 39.55
C LEU A 293 17.01 -20.39 40.63
N ARG A 294 16.16 -19.41 40.31
CA ARG A 294 15.07 -18.96 41.19
C ARG A 294 13.75 -19.64 40.77
N PRO A 295 13.46 -20.87 41.25
CA PRO A 295 12.11 -21.40 41.15
C PRO A 295 11.18 -20.56 42.04
N LEU A 296 10.07 -20.16 41.45
CA LEU A 296 8.97 -19.44 42.09
C LEU A 296 8.50 -20.20 43.34
N GLY A 297 8.79 -19.66 44.53
CA GLY A 297 8.12 -20.07 45.78
C GLY A 297 8.94 -20.82 46.84
N SER A 298 10.27 -20.94 46.73
CA SER A 298 11.07 -21.47 47.85
C SER A 298 11.82 -20.33 48.55
N ASN A 299 11.28 -19.86 49.68
CA ASN A 299 11.91 -18.93 50.62
C ASN A 299 13.04 -19.61 51.42
N ASP A 300 13.86 -20.42 50.77
CA ASP A 300 15.07 -20.95 51.38
C ASP A 300 16.23 -20.16 50.80
N GLY A 301 16.76 -19.24 51.60
CA GLY A 301 17.87 -18.35 51.26
C GLY A 301 19.17 -19.11 51.06
N ARG A 302 19.22 -20.01 50.07
CA ARG A 302 20.47 -20.52 49.52
C ARG A 302 21.12 -19.37 48.77
N LYS A 303 21.86 -18.56 49.54
CA LYS A 303 22.91 -17.68 49.02
C LYS A 303 23.56 -18.42 47.86
N ALA A 304 23.60 -17.81 46.68
CA ALA A 304 24.43 -18.28 45.59
C ALA A 304 25.79 -18.63 46.22
N ARG A 305 26.09 -19.93 46.33
CA ARG A 305 27.41 -20.33 46.79
C ARG A 305 28.32 -19.85 45.68
N SER A 306 28.96 -18.71 45.90
CA SER A 306 30.13 -18.29 45.16
C SER A 306 31.19 -19.37 45.44
N CYS A 307 31.09 -20.49 44.74
CA CYS A 307 32.14 -21.48 44.72
C CYS A 307 33.24 -20.89 43.85
N SER A 308 34.06 -20.00 44.43
CA SER A 308 35.37 -19.69 43.90
C SER A 308 36.30 -20.86 44.22
N LEU A 309 35.97 -22.05 43.71
CA LEU A 309 36.94 -23.13 43.67
C LEU A 309 37.91 -22.77 42.57
N SER A 310 39.20 -22.70 42.91
CA SER A 310 40.26 -22.66 41.90
C SER A 310 40.04 -23.83 40.94
N THR A 311 40.29 -23.63 39.64
CA THR A 311 40.20 -24.70 38.64
C THR A 311 41.00 -25.93 39.07
N ASP A 312 42.09 -25.71 39.80
CA ASP A 312 42.94 -26.76 40.36
C ASP A 312 42.28 -27.55 41.51
N ASP A 313 41.55 -26.88 42.41
CA ASP A 313 40.81 -27.56 43.49
C ASP A 313 39.64 -28.37 42.93
N ALA A 314 38.93 -27.83 41.93
CA ALA A 314 37.86 -28.54 41.24
C ALA A 314 38.40 -29.77 40.48
N PHE A 315 39.55 -29.64 39.82
CA PHE A 315 40.21 -30.74 39.12
C PHE A 315 40.68 -31.82 40.09
N ARG A 316 41.30 -31.43 41.21
CA ARG A 316 41.71 -32.39 42.26
C ARG A 316 40.51 -33.13 42.85
N HIS A 317 39.42 -32.44 43.14
CA HIS A 317 38.18 -33.07 43.60
C HIS A 317 37.58 -34.03 42.56
N LEU A 318 37.57 -33.65 41.28
CA LEU A 318 37.07 -34.50 40.21
C LEU A 318 37.94 -35.74 40.03
N MET A 319 39.26 -35.58 40.05
CA MET A 319 40.21 -36.69 39.96
C MET A 319 40.06 -37.66 41.13
N ASP A 320 39.92 -37.14 42.36
CA ASP A 320 39.69 -37.93 43.57
C ASP A 320 38.37 -38.72 43.47
N GLN A 321 37.29 -38.07 42.99
CA GLN A 321 36.02 -38.74 42.71
C GLN A 321 36.17 -39.84 41.66
N ILE A 322 36.84 -39.59 40.54
CA ILE A 322 37.06 -40.59 39.48
C ILE A 322 37.85 -41.79 40.02
N SER A 323 38.88 -41.57 40.85
CA SER A 323 39.62 -42.66 41.50
C SER A 323 38.80 -43.43 42.54
N SER A 324 37.77 -42.81 43.13
CA SER A 324 36.87 -43.45 44.09
C SER A 324 35.74 -44.28 43.46
N VAL A 325 35.47 -44.09 42.15
CA VAL A 325 34.40 -44.80 41.44
C VAL A 325 34.81 -46.25 41.17
N LYS A 326 34.31 -47.17 41.99
CA LYS A 326 34.25 -48.60 41.66
C LYS A 326 32.96 -48.87 40.89
N MET A 327 33.07 -49.45 39.69
CA MET A 327 31.97 -49.77 38.75
C MET A 327 31.06 -50.94 39.23
N ASN A 328 30.73 -51.00 40.52
CA ASN A 328 29.89 -52.05 41.09
C ASN A 328 28.48 -51.56 41.48
N CYS A 329 28.10 -50.34 41.09
CA CYS A 329 26.75 -49.83 41.28
C CYS A 329 25.97 -49.88 39.96
N PRO A 330 24.70 -50.35 39.95
CA PRO A 330 23.87 -50.26 38.77
C PRO A 330 23.70 -48.79 38.39
N VAL A 331 24.05 -48.45 37.13
CA VAL A 331 24.06 -47.09 36.56
C VAL A 331 22.72 -46.36 36.74
N VAL A 332 21.63 -47.13 36.80
CA VAL A 332 20.28 -46.62 37.06
C VAL A 332 19.65 -47.49 38.15
N GLN A 333 19.22 -46.86 39.25
CA GLN A 333 18.44 -47.54 40.26
C GLN A 333 17.04 -47.84 39.70
N SER A 334 16.63 -49.11 39.75
CA SER A 334 15.39 -49.60 39.14
C SER A 334 14.14 -48.89 39.70
N ASP A 335 14.15 -48.53 40.98
CA ASP A 335 13.06 -47.82 41.64
C ASP A 335 12.91 -46.37 41.14
N VAL A 336 14.03 -45.67 40.88
CA VAL A 336 14.03 -44.32 40.32
C VAL A 336 13.56 -44.33 38.86
N ALA A 337 14.01 -45.31 38.08
CA ALA A 337 13.55 -45.49 36.70
C ALA A 337 12.03 -45.73 36.63
N LEU A 338 11.48 -46.56 37.52
CA LEU A 338 10.04 -46.80 37.60
C LEU A 338 9.26 -45.56 38.03
N LYS A 339 9.78 -44.76 38.97
CA LYS A 339 9.16 -43.47 39.34
C LYS A 339 9.11 -42.51 38.17
N VAL A 340 10.23 -42.34 37.46
CA VAL A 340 10.31 -41.47 36.27
C VAL A 340 9.37 -41.96 35.17
N LEU A 341 9.32 -43.28 34.94
CA LEU A 341 8.42 -43.88 33.95
C LEU A 341 6.95 -43.64 34.30
N ASN A 342 6.57 -43.80 35.56
CA ASN A 342 5.20 -43.57 36.02
C ASN A 342 4.81 -42.08 35.92
N GLU A 343 5.70 -41.16 36.30
CA GLU A 343 5.47 -39.72 36.14
C GLU A 343 5.32 -39.32 34.66
N LEU A 344 6.16 -39.87 33.78
CA LEU A 344 6.08 -39.64 32.33
C LEU A 344 4.78 -40.22 31.75
N ASN A 345 4.39 -41.43 32.18
CA ASN A 345 3.18 -42.06 31.70
C ASN A 345 1.91 -41.30 32.13
N GLU A 346 1.90 -40.76 33.35
CA GLU A 346 0.86 -39.84 33.83
C GLU A 346 0.83 -38.54 33.01
N GLY A 347 2.00 -37.95 32.76
CA GLY A 347 2.14 -36.75 31.93
C GLY A 347 1.65 -36.94 30.49
N ILE A 348 2.04 -38.03 29.85
CA ILE A 348 1.61 -38.39 28.48
C ILE A 348 0.11 -38.67 28.46
N SER A 349 -0.44 -39.35 29.47
CA SER A 349 -1.88 -39.62 29.58
C SER A 349 -2.70 -38.35 29.80
N ARG A 350 -2.15 -37.32 30.46
CA ARG A 350 -2.78 -35.99 30.55
C ARG A 350 -2.70 -35.23 29.23
N SER A 351 -1.55 -35.27 28.56
CA SER A 351 -1.33 -34.60 27.26
C SER A 351 -2.19 -35.19 26.14
N ARG A 352 -2.28 -36.53 26.04
CA ARG A 352 -3.11 -37.22 25.04
C ARG A 352 -4.60 -36.94 25.23
N ARG A 353 -5.08 -36.74 26.47
CA ARG A 353 -6.46 -36.32 26.77
C ARG A 353 -6.78 -34.89 26.31
N LEU A 354 -5.78 -34.02 26.17
CA LEU A 354 -5.95 -32.65 25.69
C LEU A 354 -5.91 -32.58 24.15
N ASN A 355 -5.08 -33.41 23.51
CA ASN A 355 -4.89 -33.39 22.05
C ASN A 355 -5.92 -34.20 21.24
N LEU A 356 -6.70 -35.06 21.89
CA LEU A 356 -7.69 -35.94 21.23
C LEU A 356 -9.14 -35.43 21.39
N LYS A 357 -9.36 -34.12 21.49
CA LYS A 357 -10.70 -33.51 21.47
C LYS A 357 -10.97 -32.93 20.10
N ASN A 358 -12.12 -33.29 19.51
CA ASN A 358 -12.61 -32.67 18.28
C ASN A 358 -12.71 -31.14 18.45
N PRO A 359 -12.60 -30.33 17.39
CA PRO A 359 -12.77 -28.87 17.48
C PRO A 359 -14.11 -28.45 18.10
N GLN A 360 -15.15 -29.28 17.93
CA GLN A 360 -16.49 -29.11 18.52
C GLN A 360 -16.55 -29.46 20.02
N ASP A 361 -15.58 -30.21 20.52
CA ASP A 361 -15.41 -30.53 21.94
C ASP A 361 -14.59 -29.46 22.70
N SER A 362 -14.14 -28.40 22.00
CA SER A 362 -13.50 -27.23 22.59
C SER A 362 -14.45 -26.55 23.58
N LEU A 363 -13.92 -25.99 24.67
CA LEU A 363 -14.70 -25.34 25.74
C LEU A 363 -15.65 -24.24 25.20
N LEU A 364 -15.28 -23.62 24.07
CA LEU A 364 -16.11 -22.60 23.41
C LEU A 364 -17.27 -23.19 22.58
N GLY A 365 -17.18 -24.45 22.16
CA GLY A 365 -18.21 -25.12 21.35
C GLY A 365 -19.35 -25.73 22.18
N ARG A 366 -19.09 -26.02 23.46
CA ARG A 366 -20.10 -26.55 24.42
C ARG A 366 -21.02 -25.46 24.98
N LEU A 367 -20.66 -24.20 24.82
CA LEU A 367 -21.41 -23.06 25.33
C LEU A 367 -22.56 -22.66 24.41
N PRO A 368 -23.69 -22.20 24.96
CA PRO A 368 -24.72 -21.53 24.16
C PRO A 368 -24.12 -20.36 23.37
N HIS A 369 -24.46 -20.26 22.07
CA HIS A 369 -23.90 -19.24 21.18
C HIS A 369 -24.04 -17.82 21.74
N ARG A 370 -25.17 -17.50 22.40
CA ARG A 370 -25.40 -16.20 23.02
C ARG A 370 -24.36 -15.87 24.11
N THR A 371 -24.14 -16.78 25.05
CA THR A 371 -23.19 -16.61 26.14
C THR A 371 -21.75 -16.53 25.63
N ARG A 372 -21.43 -17.31 24.59
CA ARG A 372 -20.12 -17.27 23.93
C ARG A 372 -19.87 -15.90 23.29
N ASP A 373 -20.82 -15.39 22.51
CA ASP A 373 -20.69 -14.12 21.81
C ASP A 373 -20.62 -12.96 22.81
N GLU A 374 -21.42 -12.99 23.88
CA GLU A 374 -21.32 -12.04 24.99
C GLU A 374 -19.94 -12.08 25.65
N LEU A 375 -19.38 -13.26 25.93
CA LEU A 375 -18.06 -13.40 26.54
C LEU A 375 -16.95 -12.86 25.64
N MET A 376 -17.05 -13.08 24.33
CA MET A 376 -16.14 -12.50 23.33
C MET A 376 -16.25 -10.96 23.29
N ASP A 377 -17.47 -10.42 23.34
CA ASP A 377 -17.73 -8.96 23.40
C ASP A 377 -17.20 -8.31 24.70
N HIS A 378 -17.17 -9.06 25.81
CA HIS A 378 -16.53 -8.61 27.05
C HIS A 378 -15.01 -8.67 26.94
N TRP A 379 -14.45 -9.73 26.35
CA TRP A 379 -13.00 -9.86 26.16
C TRP A 379 -12.41 -8.77 25.26
N THR A 380 -13.03 -8.52 24.11
CA THR A 380 -12.61 -7.45 23.20
C THR A 380 -12.67 -6.09 23.90
N ALA A 381 -13.71 -5.86 24.71
CA ALA A 381 -13.81 -4.65 25.51
C ALA A 381 -12.71 -4.54 26.59
N ILE A 382 -12.36 -5.63 27.27
CA ILE A 382 -11.26 -5.64 28.27
C ILE A 382 -9.93 -5.31 27.60
N GLN A 383 -9.63 -5.95 26.47
CA GLN A 383 -8.40 -5.70 25.71
C GLN A 383 -8.30 -4.22 25.29
N GLU A 384 -9.40 -3.62 24.84
CA GLU A 384 -9.41 -2.21 24.47
C GLU A 384 -9.28 -1.28 25.67
N LEU A 385 -9.96 -1.56 26.78
CA LEU A 385 -9.81 -0.81 28.03
C LEU A 385 -8.36 -0.86 28.53
N LEU A 386 -7.75 -2.04 28.55
CA LEU A 386 -6.36 -2.23 28.95
C LEU A 386 -5.40 -1.51 28.00
N ARG A 387 -5.63 -1.56 26.69
CA ARG A 387 -4.83 -0.80 25.71
C ARG A 387 -4.90 0.71 25.98
N HIS A 388 -6.08 1.24 26.26
CA HIS A 388 -6.25 2.66 26.60
C HIS A 388 -5.66 3.00 27.99
N PHE A 389 -5.66 2.07 28.94
CA PHE A 389 -5.05 2.22 30.25
C PHE A 389 -3.51 2.27 30.14
N TRP A 390 -2.89 1.26 29.51
CA TRP A 390 -1.43 1.17 29.36
C TRP A 390 -0.86 2.27 28.46
N SER A 391 -1.59 2.71 27.43
CA SER A 391 -1.18 3.87 26.61
C SER A 391 -1.26 5.20 27.36
N SER A 392 -1.92 5.24 28.52
CA SER A 392 -1.99 6.43 29.38
C SER A 392 -0.89 6.45 30.44
N TYR A 393 -0.03 5.42 30.50
CA TYR A 393 1.10 5.33 31.42
C TYR A 393 2.37 5.92 30.78
N PRO A 394 3.15 6.77 31.48
CA PRO A 394 2.96 7.22 32.87
C PRO A 394 1.89 8.31 33.02
N ILE A 395 1.10 8.24 34.09
CA ILE A 395 0.01 9.19 34.40
C ILE A 395 0.62 10.50 34.90
N THR A 396 0.95 11.39 33.98
CA THR A 396 1.66 12.65 34.26
C THR A 396 0.75 13.87 34.31
N THR A 397 -0.45 13.79 33.73
CA THR A 397 -1.37 14.94 33.60
C THR A 397 -2.74 14.66 34.21
N ALA A 398 -3.42 15.72 34.67
CA ALA A 398 -4.76 15.62 35.27
C ALA A 398 -5.82 15.06 34.29
N VAL A 399 -5.66 15.35 32.98
CA VAL A 399 -6.54 14.82 31.93
C VAL A 399 -6.40 13.30 31.81
N LEU A 400 -5.17 12.78 31.85
CA LEU A 400 -4.89 11.34 31.86
C LEU A 400 -5.43 10.67 33.13
N SER A 401 -5.32 11.33 34.28
CA SER A 401 -5.90 10.83 35.55
C SER A 401 -7.42 10.66 35.46
N ASN A 402 -8.13 11.67 34.93
CA ASN A 402 -9.59 11.60 34.74
C ASN A 402 -9.99 10.52 33.73
N LYS A 403 -9.20 10.33 32.66
CA LYS A 403 -9.40 9.24 31.71
C LYS A 403 -9.20 7.87 32.36
N VAL A 404 -8.13 7.69 33.13
CA VAL A 404 -7.85 6.43 33.84
C VAL A 404 -8.93 6.12 34.88
N GLN A 405 -9.47 7.12 35.56
CA GLN A 405 -10.58 6.93 36.49
C GLN A 405 -11.84 6.39 35.78
N ARG A 406 -12.22 6.99 34.63
CA ARG A 406 -13.33 6.48 33.80
C ARG A 406 -13.08 5.05 33.29
N LEU A 407 -11.85 4.75 32.88
CA LEU A 407 -11.45 3.41 32.45
C LEU A 407 -11.57 2.38 33.58
N LYS A 408 -11.12 2.74 34.79
CA LYS A 408 -11.22 1.89 35.99
C LYS A 408 -12.66 1.58 36.36
N GLU A 409 -13.54 2.58 36.32
CA GLU A 409 -14.98 2.40 36.56
C GLU A 409 -15.60 1.44 35.53
N ALA A 410 -15.27 1.61 34.24
CA ALA A 410 -15.71 0.71 33.19
C ALA A 410 -15.18 -0.74 33.35
N MET A 411 -13.91 -0.90 33.74
CA MET A 411 -13.31 -2.21 34.05
C MET A 411 -14.04 -2.89 35.22
N THR A 412 -14.38 -2.14 36.27
CA THR A 412 -15.12 -2.67 37.44
C THR A 412 -16.54 -3.11 37.06
N GLN A 413 -17.22 -2.37 36.18
CA GLN A 413 -18.54 -2.78 35.66
C GLN A 413 -18.47 -4.08 34.85
N ILE A 414 -17.42 -4.26 34.03
CA ILE A 414 -17.23 -5.51 33.28
C ILE A 414 -16.91 -6.66 34.24
N TYR A 415 -16.10 -6.42 35.26
CA TYR A 415 -15.80 -7.42 36.29
C TYR A 415 -17.08 -7.94 36.97
N GLN A 416 -17.99 -7.04 37.35
CA GLN A 416 -19.31 -7.40 37.91
C GLN A 416 -20.14 -8.22 36.92
N LYS A 417 -20.24 -7.79 35.66
CA LYS A 417 -20.98 -8.53 34.62
C LYS A 417 -20.44 -9.93 34.36
N LEU A 418 -19.11 -10.10 34.37
CA LEU A 418 -18.49 -11.42 34.23
C LEU A 418 -18.82 -12.34 35.41
N GLN A 419 -18.90 -11.77 36.62
CA GLN A 419 -19.34 -12.50 37.80
C GLN A 419 -20.83 -12.88 37.72
N ASP A 420 -21.69 -11.98 37.26
CA ASP A 420 -23.13 -12.25 37.06
C ASP A 420 -23.36 -13.36 36.02
N ILE A 421 -22.61 -13.37 34.92
CA ILE A 421 -22.65 -14.43 33.90
C ILE A 421 -22.25 -15.79 34.51
N LYS A 422 -21.27 -15.79 35.42
CA LYS A 422 -20.82 -17.01 36.11
C LYS A 422 -21.84 -17.52 37.14
N GLU A 423 -22.62 -16.62 37.75
CA GLU A 423 -23.64 -16.96 38.74
C GLU A 423 -24.98 -17.38 38.13
N SER A 424 -25.35 -16.76 37.00
CA SER A 424 -26.57 -17.08 36.24
C SER A 424 -26.47 -18.34 35.36
N ALA A 425 -25.26 -18.86 35.15
CA ALA A 425 -25.03 -20.05 34.33
C ALA A 425 -25.57 -21.35 34.96
N GLN A 426 -26.08 -22.24 34.11
CA GLN A 426 -26.49 -23.60 34.52
C GLN A 426 -25.31 -24.39 35.11
N PRO A 427 -25.55 -25.26 36.11
CA PRO A 427 -24.49 -25.97 36.84
C PRO A 427 -23.59 -26.80 35.91
N ASP A 428 -24.14 -27.36 34.83
CA ASP A 428 -23.43 -28.21 33.88
C ASP A 428 -22.38 -27.45 33.05
N VAL A 429 -22.60 -26.14 32.83
CA VAL A 429 -21.78 -25.27 31.98
C VAL A 429 -20.98 -24.26 32.81
N ARG A 430 -21.33 -24.09 34.09
CA ARG A 430 -20.69 -23.15 35.03
C ARG A 430 -19.19 -23.38 35.20
N HIS A 431 -18.75 -24.63 35.18
CA HIS A 431 -17.34 -24.96 35.28
C HIS A 431 -16.55 -24.46 34.06
N GLU A 432 -17.10 -24.63 32.86
CA GLU A 432 -16.46 -24.22 31.61
C GLU A 432 -16.41 -22.70 31.47
N ILE A 433 -17.50 -22.01 31.84
CA ILE A 433 -17.54 -20.55 31.92
C ILE A 433 -16.51 -20.05 32.93
N SER A 434 -16.39 -20.67 34.09
CA SER A 434 -15.40 -20.27 35.10
C SER A 434 -13.96 -20.46 34.61
N GLN A 435 -13.68 -21.43 33.75
CA GLN A 435 -12.36 -21.60 33.15
C GLN A 435 -12.04 -20.48 32.15
N LEU A 436 -13.03 -20.02 31.37
CA LEU A 436 -12.86 -18.95 30.38
C LEU A 436 -12.86 -17.54 31.00
N VAL A 437 -13.64 -17.32 32.06
CA VAL A 437 -13.70 -16.04 32.78
C VAL A 437 -12.42 -15.79 33.59
N LYS A 438 -11.76 -16.85 34.09
CA LYS A 438 -10.56 -16.72 34.93
C LYS A 438 -9.42 -15.91 34.27
N PRO A 439 -9.01 -16.17 33.01
CA PRO A 439 -8.05 -15.31 32.32
C PRO A 439 -8.52 -13.85 32.18
N MET A 440 -9.83 -13.62 32.03
CA MET A 440 -10.38 -12.26 31.89
C MET A 440 -10.31 -11.50 33.21
N THR A 441 -10.65 -12.14 34.33
CA THR A 441 -10.52 -11.55 35.66
C THR A 441 -9.05 -11.31 36.00
N GLN A 442 -8.17 -12.27 35.68
CA GLN A 442 -6.71 -12.11 35.87
C GLN A 442 -6.09 -10.96 35.06
N ALA A 443 -6.68 -10.58 33.93
CA ALA A 443 -6.22 -9.44 33.15
C ALA A 443 -6.74 -8.09 33.68
N LEU A 444 -7.83 -8.11 34.45
CA LEU A 444 -8.43 -6.94 35.08
C LEU A 444 -7.83 -6.64 36.47
N ASP A 445 -7.40 -7.69 37.17
CA ASP A 445 -6.59 -7.61 38.40
C ASP A 445 -5.18 -7.08 38.09
#